data_AF-A0A973PT07-F1
#
_entry.id   AF-A0A973PT07-F1
#
_cell.length_a   1.000
_cell.length_b   1.000
_cell.length_c   1.000
_cell.angle_alpha   90.00
_cell.angle_beta   90.00
_cell.angle_gamma   90.00
#
_symmetry.space_group_name_H-M   'P 1'
#
loop_
_entity.id
_entity.type
_entity.pdbx_description
1 polymer ?
#
loop_
_entity_poly.entity_id
_entity_poly.type
_entity_poly.pdbx_seq_one_letter_code
_entity_poly.pdbx_strand_id
1 'polypeptide(L)'
;MTDTYTPPVTGTGVKAAIQRVGGYLAGMIMPNIGAFIAFGLITALFIPTGWLPNPEFAKLVSPIITTLLPILIGYTGGRMVHGQRGAVVGAVATVGLVVGATIPMFLGAMLIGPLAAYVLKLVDGFTQDRTKAGFEMLVDNFTAGIVGGAMALLSFWGIGPIVKVITDVAGNAVEWLVHNNVLPAASVLIEPAKVLFLNNAVNHGVLGPLGVAEAARTGKSILFMLESNPGPGLGLLLAYLLFGPMAMRPTTPAAINIHFLGGIHEIYFPYVLMKPRLILAVILGGATGIFVFLITGSGLVAPPSPGSIFAYIAVTPKGGWLGVGLGILLSTAVSFAVASVLMGFGRGEKKNDS
;
A
#
# COMPACT_ATOMS: atom_id res chain seq x y z
N MET A 1 -14.17 11.72 -15.74
CA MET A 1 -13.10 12.23 -14.85
C MET A 1 -12.26 11.11 -14.22
N THR A 2 -12.41 9.85 -14.62
CA THR A 2 -11.58 8.71 -14.17
C THR A 2 -10.26 8.58 -14.93
N ASP A 3 -10.13 9.26 -16.07
CA ASP A 3 -9.00 9.07 -17.01
C ASP A 3 -7.76 9.92 -16.68
N THR A 4 -7.82 10.78 -15.66
CA THR A 4 -6.77 11.78 -15.37
C THR A 4 -5.64 11.30 -14.46
N TYR A 5 -5.75 10.10 -13.87
CA TYR A 5 -4.79 9.63 -12.85
C TYR A 5 -3.85 8.52 -13.31
N THR A 6 -4.19 7.81 -14.38
CA THR A 6 -3.35 6.71 -14.89
C THR A 6 -2.77 7.11 -16.24
N PRO A 7 -1.42 7.24 -16.37
CA PRO A 7 -0.83 7.62 -17.64
C PRO A 7 -1.15 6.56 -18.73
N PRO A 8 -1.43 6.98 -19.97
CA PRO A 8 -1.76 6.06 -21.05
C PRO A 8 -0.61 5.09 -21.30
N VAL A 9 -0.92 3.79 -21.38
CA VAL A 9 0.09 2.76 -21.66
C VAL A 9 0.54 2.91 -23.10
N THR A 10 1.84 3.09 -23.30
CA THR A 10 2.44 3.25 -24.63
C THR A 10 3.31 2.04 -24.98
N GLY A 11 3.06 1.44 -26.15
CA GLY A 11 3.87 0.36 -26.74
C GLY A 11 3.41 -1.07 -26.46
N THR A 12 4.18 -2.03 -26.98
CA THR A 12 4.01 -3.49 -26.83
C THR A 12 5.19 -4.11 -26.06
N GLY A 13 5.02 -5.31 -25.49
CA GLY A 13 6.07 -6.03 -24.75
C GLY A 13 5.99 -5.92 -23.21
N VAL A 14 7.01 -6.46 -22.52
CA VAL A 14 7.05 -6.62 -21.05
C VAL A 14 6.87 -5.30 -20.29
N LYS A 15 7.51 -4.23 -20.78
CA LYS A 15 7.39 -2.88 -20.20
C LYS A 15 5.93 -2.39 -20.22
N ALA A 16 5.24 -2.59 -21.34
CA ALA A 16 3.83 -2.20 -21.47
C ALA A 16 2.93 -3.06 -20.59
N ALA A 17 3.23 -4.36 -20.42
CA ALA A 17 2.49 -5.24 -19.51
C ALA A 17 2.60 -4.77 -18.05
N ILE A 18 3.82 -4.46 -17.58
CA ILE A 18 4.04 -3.93 -16.23
C ILE A 18 3.31 -2.60 -16.02
N GLN A 19 3.33 -1.72 -17.02
CA GLN A 19 2.60 -0.45 -16.97
C GLN A 19 1.08 -0.65 -16.93
N ARG A 20 0.52 -1.62 -17.67
CA ARG A 20 -0.91 -1.96 -17.59
C ARG A 20 -1.28 -2.46 -16.21
N VAL A 21 -0.51 -3.40 -15.66
CA VAL A 21 -0.79 -3.96 -14.33
C VAL A 21 -0.72 -2.86 -13.27
N GLY A 22 0.37 -2.09 -13.24
CA GLY A 22 0.51 -0.97 -12.30
C GLY A 22 -0.58 0.08 -12.45
N GLY A 23 -0.94 0.43 -13.69
CA GLY A 23 -2.02 1.36 -13.98
C GLY A 23 -3.40 0.86 -13.57
N TYR A 24 -3.66 -0.45 -13.73
CA TYR A 24 -4.90 -1.09 -13.24
C TYR A 24 -4.99 -1.04 -11.71
N LEU A 25 -3.92 -1.43 -11.01
CA LEU A 25 -3.88 -1.40 -9.55
C LEU A 25 -4.01 0.02 -9.01
N ALA A 26 -3.30 0.99 -9.61
CA ALA A 26 -3.45 2.40 -9.28
C ALA A 26 -4.88 2.90 -9.53
N GLY A 27 -5.51 2.49 -10.63
CA GLY A 27 -6.90 2.83 -10.97
C GLY A 27 -7.93 2.35 -9.96
N MET A 28 -7.64 1.32 -9.16
CA MET A 28 -8.50 0.87 -8.07
C MET A 28 -8.39 1.73 -6.81
N ILE A 29 -7.26 2.41 -6.62
CA ILE A 29 -6.95 3.15 -5.38
C ILE A 29 -7.14 4.65 -5.57
N MET A 30 -6.67 5.20 -6.68
CA MET A 30 -6.62 6.64 -6.92
C MET A 30 -8.00 7.33 -6.80
N PRO A 31 -9.10 6.77 -7.32
CA PRO A 31 -10.44 7.34 -7.11
C PRO A 31 -10.85 7.42 -5.64
N ASN A 32 -10.22 6.61 -4.78
CA ASN A 32 -10.50 6.50 -3.35
C ASN A 32 -9.45 7.21 -2.48
N ILE A 33 -8.51 7.97 -3.07
CA ILE A 33 -7.41 8.61 -2.32
C ILE A 33 -7.92 9.53 -1.20
N GLY A 34 -9.09 10.16 -1.38
CA GLY A 34 -9.73 10.97 -0.35
C GLY A 34 -10.03 10.17 0.94
N ALA A 35 -10.39 8.89 0.82
CA ALA A 35 -10.62 8.03 1.97
C ALA A 35 -9.30 7.68 2.69
N PHE A 36 -8.21 7.46 1.95
CA PHE A 36 -6.86 7.27 2.53
C PHE A 36 -6.37 8.54 3.23
N ILE A 37 -6.67 9.72 2.67
CA ILE A 37 -6.34 11.01 3.30
C ILE A 37 -7.14 11.17 4.60
N ALA A 38 -8.46 10.92 4.56
CA ALA A 38 -9.31 11.01 5.75
C ALA A 38 -8.85 10.05 6.85
N PHE A 39 -8.57 8.79 6.48
CA PHE A 39 -7.95 7.80 7.37
C PHE A 39 -6.69 8.35 8.02
N GLY A 40 -5.74 8.82 7.20
CA GLY A 40 -4.45 9.28 7.67
C GLY A 40 -4.53 10.49 8.59
N LEU A 41 -5.44 11.43 8.33
CA LEU A 41 -5.70 12.58 9.20
C LEU A 41 -6.29 12.15 10.55
N ILE A 42 -7.29 11.27 10.54
CA ILE A 42 -7.90 10.76 11.77
C ILE A 42 -6.84 10.02 12.61
N THR A 43 -6.02 9.19 11.96
CA THR A 43 -4.94 8.47 12.64
C THR A 43 -3.89 9.41 13.20
N ALA A 44 -3.42 10.39 12.42
CA ALA A 44 -2.42 11.35 12.87
C ALA A 44 -2.90 12.23 14.04
N LEU A 45 -4.20 12.56 14.08
CA LEU A 45 -4.76 13.41 15.12
C LEU A 45 -5.12 12.62 16.37
N PHE A 46 -5.92 11.56 16.27
CA PHE A 46 -6.71 11.12 17.42
C PHE A 46 -6.21 9.86 18.14
N ILE A 47 -5.27 9.11 17.58
CA ILE A 47 -4.71 7.94 18.28
C ILE A 47 -3.94 8.36 19.54
N PRO A 48 -3.61 7.44 20.47
CA PRO A 48 -2.87 7.78 21.69
C PRO A 48 -1.53 8.49 21.44
N THR A 49 -0.86 8.18 20.33
CA THR A 49 0.40 8.80 19.88
C THR A 49 0.20 9.93 18.88
N GLY A 50 -1.06 10.33 18.62
CA GLY A 50 -1.44 11.39 17.69
C GLY A 50 -1.28 12.78 18.29
N TRP A 51 -1.53 13.80 17.47
CA TRP A 51 -1.33 15.20 17.85
C TRP A 51 -2.39 15.75 18.80
N LEU A 52 -3.60 15.21 18.73
CA LEU A 52 -4.73 15.56 19.56
C LEU A 52 -5.46 14.29 20.04
N PRO A 53 -4.82 13.48 20.91
CA PRO A 53 -5.33 12.16 21.28
C PRO A 53 -6.76 12.21 21.81
N ASN A 54 -7.64 11.38 21.25
CA ASN A 54 -9.03 11.23 21.68
C ASN A 54 -9.45 9.75 21.54
N PRO A 55 -9.68 9.03 22.65
CA PRO A 55 -10.00 7.61 22.61
C PRO A 55 -11.28 7.27 21.84
N GLU A 56 -12.28 8.15 21.82
CA GLU A 56 -13.53 7.91 21.10
C GLU A 56 -13.35 8.06 19.59
N PHE A 57 -12.65 9.11 19.14
CA PHE A 57 -12.36 9.30 17.72
C PHE A 57 -11.32 8.31 17.17
N ALA A 58 -10.38 7.85 18.00
CA ALA A 58 -9.43 6.82 17.63
C ALA A 58 -10.10 5.51 17.20
N LYS A 59 -11.31 5.20 17.71
CA LYS A 59 -12.07 3.99 17.33
C LYS A 59 -12.43 3.96 15.84
N LEU A 60 -12.44 5.11 15.16
CA LEU A 60 -12.71 5.19 13.72
C LEU A 60 -11.56 4.61 12.86
N VAL A 61 -10.33 4.61 13.38
CA VAL A 61 -9.13 4.20 12.64
C VAL A 61 -9.23 2.76 12.13
N SER A 62 -9.58 1.82 13.02
CA SER A 62 -9.60 0.39 12.67
C SER A 62 -10.65 0.08 11.59
N PRO A 63 -11.95 0.43 11.74
CA PRO A 63 -12.94 0.16 10.69
C PRO A 63 -12.60 0.82 9.35
N ILE A 64 -11.94 1.98 9.35
CA ILE A 64 -11.55 2.64 8.11
C ILE A 64 -10.48 1.82 7.38
N ILE A 65 -9.37 1.46 8.03
CA ILE A 65 -8.26 0.76 7.38
C ILE A 65 -8.55 -0.71 7.08
N THR A 66 -9.22 -1.42 8.00
CA THR A 66 -9.44 -2.86 7.83
C THR A 66 -10.65 -3.15 6.96
N THR A 67 -11.65 -2.25 6.92
CA THR A 67 -12.95 -2.53 6.29
C THR A 67 -13.27 -1.57 5.16
N LEU A 68 -13.38 -0.27 5.43
CA LEU A 68 -13.81 0.70 4.42
C LEU A 68 -12.86 0.75 3.22
N LEU A 69 -11.56 0.92 3.46
CA LEU A 69 -10.58 1.10 2.38
C LEU A 69 -10.46 -0.15 1.48
N PRO A 70 -10.36 -1.39 2.00
CA PRO A 70 -10.38 -2.58 1.15
C PRO A 70 -11.69 -2.70 0.36
N ILE A 71 -12.84 -2.46 0.98
CA ILE A 71 -14.14 -2.53 0.29
C ILE A 71 -14.22 -1.52 -0.86
N LEU A 72 -13.73 -0.29 -0.67
CA LEU A 72 -13.69 0.72 -1.73
C LEU A 72 -12.78 0.30 -2.90
N ILE A 73 -11.65 -0.34 -2.61
CA ILE A 73 -10.76 -0.91 -3.63
C ILE A 73 -11.47 -2.04 -4.38
N GLY A 74 -12.08 -2.98 -3.68
CA GLY A 74 -12.82 -4.09 -4.29
C GLY A 74 -14.02 -3.63 -5.10
N TYR A 75 -14.73 -2.61 -4.62
CA TYR A 75 -15.80 -1.92 -5.32
C TYR A 75 -15.30 -1.30 -6.63
N THR A 76 -14.19 -0.56 -6.57
CA THR A 76 -13.64 0.12 -7.75
C THR A 76 -13.09 -0.88 -8.75
N GLY A 77 -12.36 -1.90 -8.29
CA GLY A 77 -11.87 -3.00 -9.12
C GLY A 77 -13.00 -3.77 -9.79
N GLY A 78 -14.06 -4.09 -9.06
CA GLY A 78 -15.26 -4.71 -9.64
C GLY A 78 -15.95 -3.81 -10.66
N ARG A 79 -16.00 -2.50 -10.40
CA ARG A 79 -16.55 -1.51 -11.34
C ARG A 79 -15.81 -1.46 -12.66
N MET A 80 -14.48 -1.55 -12.62
CA MET A 80 -13.63 -1.57 -13.82
C MET A 80 -13.88 -2.79 -14.71
N VAL A 81 -14.40 -3.89 -14.17
CA VAL A 81 -14.66 -5.12 -14.94
C VAL A 81 -16.09 -5.19 -15.47
N HIS A 82 -17.08 -4.85 -14.64
CA HIS A 82 -18.50 -5.05 -14.99
C HIS A 82 -19.44 -3.95 -14.47
N GLY A 83 -18.97 -2.69 -14.52
CA GLY A 83 -19.78 -1.51 -14.22
C GLY A 83 -20.34 -1.51 -12.80
N GLN A 84 -21.51 -0.88 -12.59
CA GLN A 84 -22.07 -0.73 -11.25
C GLN A 84 -22.39 -2.08 -10.57
N ARG A 85 -22.86 -3.07 -11.34
CA ARG A 85 -23.17 -4.42 -10.81
C ARG A 85 -21.91 -5.13 -10.33
N GLY A 86 -20.86 -5.09 -11.14
CA GLY A 86 -19.54 -5.59 -10.74
C GLY A 86 -19.00 -4.88 -9.49
N ALA A 87 -19.26 -3.57 -9.35
CA ALA A 87 -18.83 -2.81 -8.19
C ALA A 87 -19.46 -3.31 -6.88
N VAL A 88 -20.78 -3.52 -6.88
CA VAL A 88 -21.51 -4.03 -5.72
C VAL A 88 -21.05 -5.45 -5.37
N VAL A 89 -20.94 -6.33 -6.37
CA VAL A 89 -20.49 -7.72 -6.16
C VAL A 89 -19.04 -7.79 -5.67
N GLY A 90 -18.16 -6.96 -6.22
CA GLY A 90 -16.78 -6.85 -5.76
C GLY A 90 -16.67 -6.35 -4.32
N ALA A 91 -17.51 -5.39 -3.92
CA ALA A 91 -17.60 -4.93 -2.54
C ALA A 91 -18.05 -6.06 -1.60
N VAL A 92 -19.11 -6.80 -1.95
CA VAL A 92 -19.61 -7.93 -1.15
C VAL A 92 -18.56 -9.03 -1.00
N ALA A 93 -17.89 -9.42 -2.09
CA ALA A 93 -16.82 -10.41 -2.04
C ALA A 93 -15.67 -9.97 -1.11
N THR A 94 -15.35 -8.66 -1.12
CA THR A 94 -14.30 -8.09 -0.28
C THR A 94 -14.67 -8.09 1.21
N VAL A 95 -15.96 -8.06 1.58
CA VAL A 95 -16.37 -8.24 2.99
C VAL A 95 -15.89 -9.59 3.51
N GLY A 96 -16.02 -10.66 2.73
CA GLY A 96 -15.54 -11.98 3.13
C GLY A 96 -14.04 -12.01 3.41
N LEU A 97 -13.25 -11.34 2.56
CA LEU A 97 -11.81 -11.17 2.73
C LEU A 97 -11.45 -10.41 4.02
N VAL A 98 -12.14 -9.30 4.28
CA VAL A 98 -11.91 -8.45 5.46
C VAL A 98 -12.24 -9.19 6.74
N VAL A 99 -13.36 -9.93 6.77
CA VAL A 99 -13.76 -10.70 7.96
C VAL A 99 -12.84 -11.89 8.19
N GLY A 100 -12.24 -12.44 7.14
CA GLY A 100 -11.33 -13.59 7.20
C GLY A 100 -9.88 -13.25 7.60
N ALA A 101 -9.54 -11.96 7.71
CA ALA A 101 -8.16 -11.52 7.96
C ALA A 101 -8.08 -10.53 9.12
N THR A 102 -6.98 -10.58 9.87
CA THR A 102 -6.70 -9.67 10.99
C THR A 102 -5.86 -8.46 10.60
N ILE A 103 -5.38 -8.41 9.35
CA ILE A 103 -4.59 -7.32 8.78
C ILE A 103 -5.31 -6.68 7.59
N PRO A 104 -5.04 -5.41 7.24
CA PRO A 104 -5.64 -4.77 6.06
C PRO A 104 -5.33 -5.52 4.76
N MET A 105 -6.37 -5.94 4.03
CA MET A 105 -6.24 -6.81 2.84
C MET A 105 -6.38 -6.06 1.51
N PHE A 106 -5.58 -5.03 1.29
CA PHE A 106 -5.65 -4.21 0.07
C PHE A 106 -5.35 -5.00 -1.20
N LEU A 107 -4.25 -5.78 -1.23
CA LEU A 107 -3.93 -6.61 -2.40
C LEU A 107 -5.00 -7.67 -2.66
N GLY A 108 -5.51 -8.29 -1.60
CA GLY A 108 -6.59 -9.26 -1.72
C GLY A 108 -7.85 -8.62 -2.32
N ALA A 109 -8.19 -7.39 -1.92
CA ALA A 109 -9.32 -6.63 -2.47
C ALA A 109 -9.12 -6.32 -3.97
N MET A 110 -7.88 -5.96 -4.37
CA MET A 110 -7.52 -5.71 -5.77
C MET A 110 -7.63 -6.96 -6.66
N LEU A 111 -7.53 -8.15 -6.08
CA LEU A 111 -7.69 -9.40 -6.82
C LEU A 111 -9.15 -9.87 -6.83
N ILE A 112 -9.77 -9.91 -5.64
CA ILE A 112 -11.08 -10.53 -5.47
C ILE A 112 -12.23 -9.70 -6.03
N GLY A 113 -12.15 -8.36 -5.93
CA GLY A 113 -13.17 -7.46 -6.45
C GLY A 113 -13.37 -7.63 -7.96
N PRO A 114 -12.31 -7.45 -8.78
CA PRO A 114 -12.36 -7.72 -10.21
C PRO A 114 -12.75 -9.16 -10.55
N LEU A 115 -12.24 -10.16 -9.81
CA LEU A 115 -12.55 -11.57 -10.05
C LEU A 115 -14.04 -11.86 -9.85
N ALA A 116 -14.63 -11.37 -8.75
CA ALA A 116 -16.05 -11.55 -8.47
C ALA A 116 -16.92 -10.86 -9.53
N ALA A 117 -16.53 -9.67 -9.98
CA ALA A 117 -17.20 -8.98 -11.09
C ALA A 117 -17.04 -9.72 -12.42
N TYR A 118 -15.90 -10.37 -12.67
CA TYR A 118 -15.69 -11.20 -13.86
C TYR A 118 -16.59 -12.45 -13.84
N VAL A 119 -16.70 -13.13 -12.71
CA VAL A 119 -17.64 -14.25 -12.55
C VAL A 119 -19.07 -13.78 -12.79
N LEU A 120 -19.47 -12.63 -12.24
CA LEU A 120 -20.79 -12.04 -12.51
C LEU A 120 -21.00 -11.77 -14.00
N LYS A 121 -20.00 -11.21 -14.68
CA LYS A 121 -20.06 -10.93 -16.12
C LYS A 121 -20.32 -12.19 -16.95
N LEU A 122 -19.72 -13.31 -16.57
CA LEU A 122 -19.97 -14.62 -17.22
C LEU A 122 -21.40 -15.11 -16.96
N VAL A 123 -21.89 -14.95 -15.73
CA VAL A 123 -23.28 -15.31 -15.38
C VAL A 123 -24.28 -14.45 -16.13
N ASP A 124 -24.06 -13.13 -16.19
CA ASP A 124 -24.94 -12.21 -16.91
C ASP A 124 -24.97 -12.51 -18.41
N GLY A 125 -23.82 -12.78 -19.02
CA GLY A 125 -23.74 -13.20 -20.42
C GLY A 125 -24.48 -14.52 -20.69
N PHE A 126 -24.68 -15.35 -19.66
CA PHE A 126 -25.51 -16.55 -19.76
C PHE A 126 -27.01 -16.25 -19.50
N THR A 127 -27.36 -15.33 -18.63
CA THR A 127 -28.78 -15.11 -18.25
C THR A 127 -29.52 -14.09 -19.12
N GLN A 128 -28.82 -13.14 -19.75
CA GLN A 128 -29.44 -12.03 -20.49
C GLN A 128 -30.39 -12.50 -21.60
N ASP A 129 -29.96 -13.38 -22.49
CA ASP A 129 -30.79 -13.87 -23.60
C ASP A 129 -31.87 -14.88 -23.17
N ARG A 130 -31.83 -15.33 -21.92
CA ARG A 130 -32.72 -16.37 -21.36
C ARG A 130 -33.80 -15.78 -20.45
N THR A 131 -33.73 -14.50 -20.15
CA THR A 131 -34.64 -13.85 -19.20
C THR A 131 -35.84 -13.28 -19.94
N LYS A 132 -37.04 -13.59 -19.46
CA LYS A 132 -38.28 -13.03 -20.02
C LYS A 132 -38.40 -11.54 -19.65
N ALA A 133 -38.95 -10.75 -20.57
CA ALA A 133 -39.26 -9.36 -20.33
C ALA A 133 -40.07 -9.17 -19.02
N GLY A 134 -39.68 -8.20 -18.21
CA GLY A 134 -40.26 -7.92 -16.89
C GLY A 134 -39.63 -8.69 -15.72
N PHE A 135 -38.81 -9.72 -15.96
CA PHE A 135 -38.06 -10.44 -14.92
C PHE A 135 -36.58 -10.04 -14.83
N GLU A 136 -36.10 -9.18 -15.72
CA GLU A 136 -34.69 -8.76 -15.82
C GLU A 136 -34.14 -8.27 -14.48
N MET A 137 -34.81 -7.30 -13.84
CA MET A 137 -34.36 -6.75 -12.56
C MET A 137 -34.32 -7.80 -11.44
N LEU A 138 -35.23 -8.78 -11.48
CA LEU A 138 -35.25 -9.87 -10.50
C LEU A 138 -34.03 -10.78 -10.71
N VAL A 139 -33.83 -11.26 -11.93
CA VAL A 139 -32.70 -12.14 -12.27
C VAL A 139 -31.38 -11.43 -12.03
N ASP A 140 -31.28 -10.16 -12.41
CA ASP A 140 -30.08 -9.35 -12.25
C ASP A 140 -29.65 -9.19 -10.80
N ASN A 141 -30.61 -8.92 -9.91
CA ASN A 141 -30.34 -8.77 -8.48
C ASN A 141 -30.04 -10.11 -7.81
N PHE A 142 -30.76 -11.19 -8.17
CA PHE A 142 -30.53 -12.51 -7.59
C PHE A 142 -29.19 -13.11 -8.02
N THR A 143 -28.83 -13.01 -9.30
CA THR A 143 -27.52 -13.47 -9.80
C THR A 143 -26.37 -12.72 -9.14
N ALA A 144 -26.48 -11.38 -9.02
CA ALA A 144 -25.50 -10.58 -8.30
C ALA A 144 -25.41 -10.98 -6.82
N GLY A 145 -26.54 -11.21 -6.15
CA GLY A 145 -26.59 -11.68 -4.76
C GLY A 145 -25.95 -13.04 -4.55
N ILE A 146 -26.27 -14.02 -5.42
CA ILE A 146 -25.74 -15.39 -5.34
C ILE A 146 -24.22 -15.39 -5.60
N VAL A 147 -23.78 -14.73 -6.68
CA VAL A 147 -22.35 -14.63 -7.01
C VAL A 147 -21.60 -13.88 -5.91
N GLY A 148 -22.11 -12.74 -5.46
CA GLY A 148 -21.51 -11.95 -4.37
C GLY A 148 -21.39 -12.75 -3.08
N GLY A 149 -22.45 -13.43 -2.65
CA GLY A 149 -22.46 -14.28 -1.46
C GLY A 149 -21.48 -15.44 -1.56
N ALA A 150 -21.49 -16.18 -2.69
CA ALA A 150 -20.55 -17.28 -2.92
C ALA A 150 -19.09 -16.80 -2.90
N MET A 151 -18.79 -15.69 -3.60
CA MET A 151 -17.45 -15.12 -3.63
C MET A 151 -17.02 -14.62 -2.25
N ALA A 152 -17.91 -14.04 -1.44
CA ALA A 152 -17.59 -13.63 -0.08
C ALA A 152 -17.18 -14.84 0.79
N LEU A 153 -17.94 -15.95 0.73
CA LEU A 153 -17.60 -17.17 1.46
C LEU A 153 -16.26 -17.77 1.01
N LEU A 154 -16.02 -17.81 -0.31
CA LEU A 154 -14.74 -18.28 -0.87
C LEU A 154 -13.56 -17.39 -0.42
N SER A 155 -13.78 -16.08 -0.37
CA SER A 155 -12.76 -15.11 0.06
C SER A 155 -12.39 -15.28 1.52
N PHE A 156 -13.40 -15.48 2.37
CA PHE A 156 -13.23 -15.73 3.80
C PHE A 156 -12.41 -17.00 4.04
N TRP A 157 -12.74 -18.10 3.36
CA TRP A 157 -12.03 -19.36 3.54
C TRP A 157 -10.63 -19.37 2.90
N GLY A 158 -10.49 -18.74 1.73
CA GLY A 158 -9.26 -18.76 0.96
C GLY A 158 -8.14 -17.90 1.53
N ILE A 159 -8.43 -16.91 2.38
CA ILE A 159 -7.42 -15.91 2.73
C ILE A 159 -6.39 -16.39 3.76
N GLY A 160 -6.81 -17.23 4.72
CA GLY A 160 -5.92 -17.76 5.76
C GLY A 160 -4.68 -18.47 5.18
N PRO A 161 -4.84 -19.45 4.28
CA PRO A 161 -3.72 -20.12 3.64
C PRO A 161 -2.78 -19.18 2.88
N ILE A 162 -3.34 -18.19 2.17
CA ILE A 162 -2.56 -17.23 1.38
C ILE A 162 -1.69 -16.37 2.30
N VAL A 163 -2.28 -15.82 3.37
CA VAL A 163 -1.54 -15.00 4.35
C VAL A 163 -0.42 -15.80 5.00
N LYS A 164 -0.68 -17.08 5.32
CA LYS A 164 0.34 -17.96 5.88
C LYS A 164 1.52 -18.13 4.91
N VAL A 165 1.26 -18.48 3.65
CA VAL A 165 2.33 -18.67 2.65
C VAL A 165 3.17 -17.41 2.47
N ILE A 166 2.53 -16.24 2.38
CA ILE A 166 3.23 -14.96 2.25
C ILE A 166 4.13 -14.71 3.48
N THR A 167 3.60 -14.96 4.68
CA THR A 167 4.34 -14.75 5.93
C THR A 167 5.52 -15.71 6.05
N ASP A 168 5.34 -16.99 5.73
CA ASP A 168 6.40 -18.00 5.77
C ASP A 168 7.53 -17.67 4.78
N VAL A 169 7.18 -17.29 3.54
CA VAL A 169 8.16 -16.91 2.51
C VAL A 169 8.92 -15.63 2.91
N ALA A 170 8.21 -14.61 3.39
CA ALA A 170 8.84 -13.37 3.87
C ALA A 170 9.75 -13.64 5.08
N GLY A 171 9.32 -14.52 5.99
CA GLY A 171 10.07 -14.99 7.15
C GLY A 171 11.42 -15.56 6.75
N ASN A 172 11.38 -16.58 5.89
CA ASN A 172 12.57 -17.25 5.39
C ASN A 172 13.50 -16.31 4.63
N ALA A 173 12.96 -15.37 3.83
CA ALA A 173 13.75 -14.40 3.09
C ALA A 173 14.50 -13.44 4.02
N VAL A 174 13.83 -12.92 5.05
CA VAL A 174 14.46 -12.04 6.05
C VAL A 174 15.53 -12.78 6.84
N GLU A 175 15.24 -14.00 7.31
CA GLU A 175 16.20 -14.82 8.05
C GLU A 175 17.46 -15.10 7.23
N TRP A 176 17.30 -15.43 5.94
CA TRP A 176 18.42 -15.60 5.01
C TRP A 176 19.25 -14.32 4.85
N LEU A 177 18.61 -13.15 4.72
CA LEU A 177 19.30 -11.86 4.57
C LEU A 177 20.12 -11.50 5.82
N VAL A 178 19.58 -11.79 7.02
CA VAL A 178 20.27 -11.59 8.29
C VAL A 178 21.49 -12.52 8.38
N HIS A 179 21.31 -13.81 8.11
CA HIS A 179 22.41 -14.79 8.19
C HIS A 179 23.57 -14.48 7.23
N ASN A 180 23.29 -13.89 6.07
CA ASN A 180 24.30 -13.58 5.06
C ASN A 180 24.84 -12.14 5.14
N ASN A 181 24.46 -11.34 6.15
CA ASN A 181 24.89 -9.94 6.32
C ASN A 181 24.62 -9.02 5.11
N VAL A 182 23.60 -9.31 4.31
CA VAL A 182 23.24 -8.57 3.08
C VAL A 182 21.97 -7.73 3.26
N LEU A 183 21.74 -7.22 4.47
CA LEU A 183 20.55 -6.46 4.83
C LEU A 183 20.21 -5.27 3.90
N PRO A 184 21.15 -4.52 3.32
CA PRO A 184 20.78 -3.47 2.34
C PRO A 184 20.05 -4.02 1.11
N ALA A 185 20.34 -5.26 0.70
CA ALA A 185 19.62 -5.93 -0.38
C ALA A 185 18.17 -6.29 0.00
N ALA A 186 17.82 -6.29 1.29
CA ALA A 186 16.44 -6.49 1.75
C ALA A 186 15.48 -5.47 1.13
N SER A 187 15.95 -4.26 0.83
CA SER A 187 15.11 -3.22 0.22
C SER A 187 14.55 -3.62 -1.14
N VAL A 188 15.24 -4.47 -1.89
CA VAL A 188 14.76 -5.01 -3.19
C VAL A 188 13.50 -5.87 -3.00
N LEU A 189 13.31 -6.47 -1.83
CA LEU A 189 12.12 -7.26 -1.52
C LEU A 189 11.07 -6.43 -0.76
N ILE A 190 11.52 -5.64 0.22
CA ILE A 190 10.66 -4.92 1.15
C ILE A 190 9.92 -3.79 0.42
N GLU A 191 10.58 -2.99 -0.41
CA GLU A 191 9.91 -1.85 -1.04
C GLU A 191 8.83 -2.27 -2.06
N PRO A 192 9.03 -3.29 -2.91
CA PRO A 192 7.93 -3.84 -3.72
C PRO A 192 6.80 -4.42 -2.88
N ALA A 193 7.11 -5.15 -1.81
CA ALA A 193 6.08 -5.67 -0.90
C ALA A 193 5.25 -4.54 -0.28
N LYS A 194 5.89 -3.45 0.16
CA LYS A 194 5.22 -2.26 0.68
C LYS A 194 4.29 -1.66 -0.36
N VAL A 195 4.77 -1.38 -1.58
CA VAL A 195 3.96 -0.78 -2.64
C VAL A 195 2.77 -1.65 -3.06
N LEU A 196 2.88 -2.97 -2.91
CA LEU A 196 1.80 -3.93 -3.09
C LEU A 196 0.94 -4.15 -1.83
N PHE A 197 1.10 -3.29 -0.81
CA PHE A 197 0.37 -3.34 0.45
C PHE A 197 0.54 -4.64 1.25
N LEU A 198 1.69 -5.30 1.09
CA LEU A 198 2.11 -6.45 1.88
C LEU A 198 2.95 -6.04 3.10
N ASN A 199 3.11 -4.74 3.35
CA ASN A 199 3.88 -4.20 4.46
C ASN A 199 3.40 -4.73 5.83
N ASN A 200 2.08 -4.85 6.03
CA ASN A 200 1.55 -5.37 7.30
C ASN A 200 1.92 -6.85 7.53
N ALA A 201 1.93 -7.67 6.47
CA ALA A 201 2.36 -9.06 6.56
C ALA A 201 3.86 -9.17 6.85
N VAL A 202 4.68 -8.35 6.17
CA VAL A 202 6.13 -8.33 6.38
C VAL A 202 6.49 -7.79 7.78
N ASN A 203 5.86 -6.70 8.21
CA ASN A 203 6.17 -6.04 9.47
C ASN A 203 5.63 -6.86 10.67
N HIS A 204 4.32 -7.13 10.72
CA HIS A 204 3.73 -7.84 11.86
C HIS A 204 3.99 -9.35 11.85
N GLY A 205 4.11 -9.95 10.67
CA GLY A 205 4.32 -11.40 10.54
C GLY A 205 5.78 -11.83 10.71
N VAL A 206 6.74 -10.96 10.40
CA VAL A 206 8.16 -11.33 10.33
C VAL A 206 9.08 -10.37 11.09
N LEU A 207 9.19 -9.12 10.64
CA LEU A 207 10.20 -8.18 11.15
C LEU A 207 9.97 -7.80 12.62
N GLY A 208 8.72 -7.61 13.00
CA GLY A 208 8.30 -7.25 14.36
C GLY A 208 8.70 -8.31 15.39
N PRO A 209 8.24 -9.57 15.25
CA PRO A 209 8.63 -10.65 16.16
C PRO A 209 10.14 -10.86 16.27
N LEU A 210 10.84 -10.89 15.13
CA LEU A 210 12.30 -11.03 15.11
C LEU A 210 12.99 -9.83 15.78
N GLY A 211 12.53 -8.61 15.51
CA GLY A 211 13.06 -7.40 16.10
C GLY A 211 12.82 -7.32 17.61
N VAL A 212 11.68 -7.80 18.11
CA VAL A 212 11.41 -7.89 19.55
C VAL A 212 12.39 -8.87 20.22
N ALA A 213 12.61 -10.05 19.61
CA ALA A 213 13.55 -11.04 20.12
C ALA A 213 15.01 -10.55 20.09
N GLU A 214 15.39 -9.73 19.11
CA GLU A 214 16.70 -9.08 19.04
C GLU A 214 16.85 -7.94 20.06
N ALA A 215 15.85 -7.06 20.14
CA ALA A 215 15.86 -5.91 21.05
C ALA A 215 15.84 -6.34 22.52
N ALA A 216 15.20 -7.46 22.86
CA ALA A 216 15.25 -8.04 24.21
C ALA A 216 16.68 -8.44 24.62
N ARG A 217 17.55 -8.78 23.67
CA ARG A 217 18.94 -9.20 23.92
C ARG A 217 19.94 -8.04 23.83
N THR A 218 19.73 -7.13 22.89
CA THR A 218 20.71 -6.09 22.53
C THR A 218 20.26 -4.66 22.86
N GLY A 219 19.04 -4.50 23.38
CA GLY A 219 18.41 -3.23 23.74
C GLY A 219 17.80 -2.46 22.56
N LYS A 220 18.04 -2.88 21.32
CA LYS A 220 17.50 -2.25 20.10
C LYS A 220 17.52 -3.24 18.93
N SER A 221 16.75 -3.00 17.88
CA SER A 221 16.82 -3.78 16.65
C SER A 221 16.75 -2.89 15.43
N ILE A 222 17.61 -3.18 14.45
CA ILE A 222 17.52 -2.57 13.12
C ILE A 222 16.29 -3.06 12.36
N LEU A 223 15.78 -4.27 12.65
CA LEU A 223 14.65 -4.91 11.95
C LEU A 223 13.39 -4.06 11.98
N PHE A 224 13.18 -3.30 13.06
CA PHE A 224 12.09 -2.35 13.17
C PHE A 224 12.14 -1.21 12.14
N MET A 225 13.31 -0.93 11.56
CA MET A 225 13.56 0.19 10.66
C MET A 225 13.55 -0.20 9.18
N LEU A 226 13.63 -1.50 8.84
CA LEU A 226 13.76 -1.96 7.46
C LEU A 226 12.53 -1.60 6.62
N GLU A 227 11.34 -1.80 7.18
CA GLU A 227 10.08 -1.48 6.51
C GLU A 227 9.63 -0.06 6.84
N SER A 228 9.70 0.33 8.11
CA SER A 228 9.05 1.55 8.60
C SER A 228 9.82 2.84 8.31
N ASN A 229 11.00 2.79 7.68
CA ASN A 229 11.80 3.98 7.37
C ASN A 229 10.98 4.94 6.48
N PRO A 230 10.66 6.17 6.94
CA PRO A 230 9.81 7.08 6.18
C PRO A 230 10.55 7.81 5.06
N GLY A 231 11.89 7.73 5.02
CA GLY A 231 12.73 8.44 4.06
C GLY A 231 12.44 8.16 2.58
N PRO A 232 12.33 6.88 2.14
CA PRO A 232 12.07 6.57 0.73
C PRO A 232 10.77 7.18 0.22
N GLY A 233 9.69 7.04 1.00
CA GLY A 233 8.37 7.61 0.68
C GLY A 233 8.38 9.13 0.67
N LEU A 234 9.05 9.77 1.64
CA LEU A 234 9.16 11.23 1.68
C LEU A 234 9.91 11.77 0.45
N GLY A 235 11.02 11.15 0.08
CA GLY A 235 11.80 11.56 -1.09
C GLY A 235 11.00 11.47 -2.39
N LEU A 236 10.24 10.38 -2.56
CA LEU A 236 9.33 10.20 -3.69
C LEU A 236 8.25 11.29 -3.75
N LEU A 237 7.58 11.56 -2.62
CA LEU A 237 6.51 12.56 -2.56
C LEU A 237 7.03 13.98 -2.81
N LEU A 238 8.21 14.32 -2.28
CA LEU A 238 8.87 15.61 -2.58
C LEU A 238 9.20 15.73 -4.07
N ALA A 239 9.63 14.64 -4.72
CA ALA A 239 9.87 14.64 -6.15
C ALA A 239 8.57 14.84 -6.94
N TYR A 240 7.44 14.28 -6.48
CA TYR A 240 6.12 14.52 -7.08
C TYR A 240 5.65 15.96 -6.90
N LEU A 241 5.87 16.55 -5.72
CA LEU A 241 5.50 17.93 -5.44
C LEU A 241 6.19 18.91 -6.40
N LEU A 242 7.47 18.69 -6.70
CA LEU A 242 8.28 19.58 -7.54
C LEU A 242 8.24 19.24 -9.04
N PHE A 243 8.27 17.94 -9.38
CA PHE A 243 8.47 17.45 -10.75
C PHE A 243 7.39 16.49 -11.25
N GLY A 244 6.40 16.17 -10.42
CA GLY A 244 5.27 15.33 -10.80
C GLY A 244 4.19 16.09 -11.60
N PRO A 245 3.17 15.34 -12.06
CA PRO A 245 2.08 15.89 -12.87
C PRO A 245 1.31 16.97 -12.12
N MET A 246 0.92 18.03 -12.84
CA MET A 246 0.22 19.18 -12.27
C MET A 246 -1.07 18.75 -11.53
N ALA A 247 -1.78 17.74 -12.03
CA ALA A 247 -2.98 17.20 -11.38
C ALA A 247 -2.72 16.60 -9.99
N MET A 248 -1.50 16.14 -9.71
CA MET A 248 -1.14 15.50 -8.43
C MET A 248 -0.54 16.47 -7.42
N ARG A 249 0.00 17.61 -7.85
CA ARG A 249 0.67 18.58 -6.97
C ARG A 249 -0.23 19.12 -5.85
N PRO A 250 -1.54 19.40 -6.05
CA PRO A 250 -2.40 19.91 -4.99
C PRO A 250 -2.62 18.91 -3.83
N THR A 251 -2.64 17.61 -4.11
CA THR A 251 -2.89 16.57 -3.10
C THR A 251 -1.60 16.03 -2.46
N THR A 252 -0.45 16.23 -3.10
CA THR A 252 0.85 15.74 -2.63
C THR A 252 1.27 16.29 -1.25
N PRO A 253 1.10 17.58 -0.90
CA PRO A 253 1.44 18.10 0.43
C PRO A 253 0.67 17.41 1.56
N ALA A 254 -0.62 17.13 1.36
CA ALA A 254 -1.41 16.40 2.35
C ALA A 254 -0.88 14.97 2.53
N ALA A 255 -0.52 14.30 1.42
CA ALA A 255 0.10 12.98 1.47
C ALA A 255 1.46 13.00 2.19
N ILE A 256 2.28 14.04 2.02
CA ILE A 256 3.56 14.20 2.75
C ILE A 256 3.31 14.27 4.25
N ASN A 257 2.35 15.10 4.69
CA ASN A 257 2.06 15.25 6.12
C ASN A 257 1.55 13.94 6.73
N ILE A 258 0.62 13.26 6.05
CA ILE A 258 0.06 11.98 6.50
C ILE A 258 1.11 10.88 6.54
N HIS A 259 1.97 10.82 5.53
CA HIS A 259 3.06 9.85 5.45
C HIS A 259 4.11 10.10 6.54
N PHE A 260 4.75 11.27 6.51
CA PHE A 260 5.95 11.53 7.29
C PHE A 260 5.62 11.83 8.76
N LEU A 261 4.57 12.62 8.99
CA LEU A 261 4.18 13.03 10.33
C LEU A 261 3.12 12.12 10.94
N GLY A 262 2.20 11.61 10.11
CA GLY A 262 1.18 10.66 10.53
C GLY A 262 1.68 9.21 10.57
N GLY A 263 2.77 8.88 9.87
CA GLY A 263 3.33 7.53 9.85
C GLY A 263 2.55 6.53 9.00
N ILE A 264 1.76 7.02 8.05
CA ILE A 264 0.88 6.19 7.20
C ILE A 264 1.53 6.05 5.82
N HIS A 265 2.28 4.95 5.65
CA HIS A 265 3.09 4.71 4.45
C HIS A 265 2.22 4.39 3.23
N GLU A 266 1.03 3.84 3.46
CA GLU A 266 0.05 3.47 2.45
C GLU A 266 -0.33 4.63 1.52
N ILE A 267 -0.20 5.88 1.98
CA ILE A 267 -0.60 7.06 1.19
C ILE A 267 0.34 7.32 0.00
N TYR A 268 1.61 6.88 0.05
CA TYR A 268 2.55 7.10 -1.04
C TYR A 268 2.58 5.94 -2.05
N PHE A 269 2.11 4.75 -1.69
CA PHE A 269 2.16 3.57 -2.57
C PHE A 269 1.47 3.79 -3.93
N PRO A 270 0.29 4.46 -4.02
CA PRO A 270 -0.35 4.75 -5.30
C PRO A 270 0.52 5.57 -6.25
N TYR A 271 1.35 6.48 -5.71
CA TYR A 271 2.27 7.28 -6.51
C TYR A 271 3.32 6.41 -7.22
N VAL A 272 3.77 5.33 -6.58
CA VAL A 272 4.66 4.36 -7.23
C VAL A 272 3.91 3.55 -8.28
N LEU A 273 2.70 3.08 -7.96
CA LEU A 273 1.88 2.26 -8.88
C LEU A 273 1.51 3.01 -10.17
N MET A 274 1.28 4.32 -10.10
CA MET A 274 1.01 5.18 -11.26
C MET A 274 2.19 5.20 -12.26
N LYS A 275 3.42 5.14 -11.75
CA LYS A 275 4.65 5.10 -12.58
C LYS A 275 5.58 4.02 -12.04
N PRO A 276 5.36 2.72 -12.36
CA PRO A 276 6.03 1.59 -11.71
C PRO A 276 7.56 1.66 -11.68
N ARG A 277 8.20 2.32 -12.64
CA ARG A 277 9.65 2.58 -12.63
C ARG A 277 10.15 3.31 -11.38
N LEU A 278 9.28 4.08 -10.72
CA LEU A 278 9.60 4.80 -9.48
C LEU A 278 9.83 3.85 -8.30
N ILE A 279 9.55 2.55 -8.45
CA ILE A 279 9.95 1.53 -7.48
C ILE A 279 11.47 1.55 -7.25
N LEU A 280 12.25 1.86 -8.29
CA LEU A 280 13.71 1.96 -8.19
C LEU A 280 14.14 3.09 -7.25
N ALA A 281 13.38 4.19 -7.20
CA ALA A 281 13.69 5.30 -6.30
C ALA A 281 13.53 4.90 -4.84
N VAL A 282 12.43 4.22 -4.51
CA VAL A 282 12.18 3.77 -3.14
C VAL A 282 13.10 2.62 -2.73
N ILE A 283 13.46 1.69 -3.64
CA ILE A 283 14.46 0.64 -3.39
C ILE A 283 15.84 1.27 -3.08
N LEU A 284 16.31 2.19 -3.91
CA LEU A 284 17.63 2.81 -3.68
C LEU A 284 17.64 3.70 -2.43
N GLY A 285 16.55 4.43 -2.18
CA GLY A 285 16.37 5.17 -0.94
C GLY A 285 16.37 4.24 0.28
N GLY A 286 15.64 3.13 0.25
CA GLY A 286 15.53 2.17 1.33
C GLY A 286 16.87 1.48 1.62
N ALA A 287 17.55 1.00 0.58
CA ALA A 287 18.88 0.41 0.67
C ALA A 287 19.90 1.40 1.27
N THR A 288 19.85 2.68 0.87
CA THR A 288 20.70 3.74 1.45
C THR A 288 20.44 3.92 2.93
N GLY A 289 19.17 3.99 3.35
CA GLY A 289 18.81 4.11 4.76
C GLY A 289 19.31 2.92 5.58
N ILE A 290 19.06 1.69 5.12
CA ILE A 290 19.52 0.47 5.77
C ILE A 290 21.04 0.45 5.89
N PHE A 291 21.76 0.80 4.83
CA PHE A 291 23.21 0.87 4.86
C PHE A 291 23.72 1.87 5.90
N VAL A 292 23.13 3.08 5.96
CA VAL A 292 23.48 4.08 6.96
C VAL A 292 23.21 3.57 8.37
N PHE A 293 22.05 2.94 8.61
CA PHE A 293 21.73 2.37 9.91
C PHE A 293 22.71 1.28 10.35
N LEU A 294 23.20 0.45 9.41
CA LEU A 294 24.22 -0.56 9.72
C LEU A 294 25.55 0.07 10.14
N ILE A 295 26.07 1.03 9.37
CA ILE A 295 27.36 1.65 9.67
C ILE A 295 27.33 2.50 10.95
N THR A 296 26.19 3.11 11.27
CA THR A 296 26.01 3.88 12.52
C THR A 296 25.57 3.01 13.70
N GLY A 297 25.33 1.71 13.48
CA GLY A 297 24.78 0.80 14.49
C GLY A 297 23.41 1.26 15.02
N SER A 298 22.59 1.88 14.18
CA SER A 298 21.26 2.38 14.55
C SER A 298 20.23 1.25 14.64
N GLY A 299 19.30 1.40 15.56
CA GLY A 299 18.18 0.48 15.80
C GLY A 299 17.17 1.15 16.73
N LEU A 300 15.95 0.62 16.79
CA LEU A 300 14.88 1.12 17.66
C LEU A 300 14.64 0.15 18.82
N VAL A 301 14.15 0.65 19.95
CA VAL A 301 13.87 -0.19 21.14
C VAL A 301 12.54 -0.95 21.03
N ALA A 302 11.65 -0.49 20.14
CA ALA A 302 10.33 -1.04 19.89
C ALA A 302 9.90 -0.71 18.43
N PRO A 303 8.92 -1.42 17.85
CA PRO A 303 8.38 -1.05 16.55
C PRO A 303 7.68 0.32 16.62
N PRO A 304 7.99 1.25 15.70
CA PRO A 304 7.30 2.54 15.66
C PRO A 304 5.87 2.34 15.16
N SER A 305 4.87 2.80 15.94
CA SER A 305 3.46 2.68 15.58
C SER A 305 2.68 3.97 15.91
N PRO A 306 2.11 4.64 14.90
CA PRO A 306 2.37 4.47 13.46
C PRO A 306 3.84 4.75 13.11
N GLY A 307 4.26 4.45 11.88
CA GLY A 307 5.64 4.64 11.41
C GLY A 307 6.07 6.10 11.19
N SER A 308 5.60 7.02 12.04
CA SER A 308 5.83 8.47 11.92
C SER A 308 7.23 8.86 12.39
N ILE A 309 7.71 10.02 11.95
CA ILE A 309 8.97 10.57 12.44
C ILE A 309 8.97 10.77 13.97
N PHE A 310 7.82 11.11 14.55
CA PHE A 310 7.68 11.28 16.00
C PHE A 310 7.80 9.95 16.74
N ALA A 311 7.13 8.90 16.25
CA ALA A 311 7.27 7.56 16.82
C ALA A 311 8.71 7.07 16.72
N TYR A 312 9.36 7.27 15.56
CA TYR A 312 10.77 6.98 15.34
C TYR A 312 11.67 7.62 16.39
N ILE A 313 11.52 8.94 16.62
CA ILE A 313 12.32 9.68 17.60
C ILE A 313 12.04 9.16 19.02
N ALA A 314 10.78 8.85 19.34
CA ALA A 314 10.36 8.39 20.66
C ALA A 314 10.94 7.00 21.02
N VAL A 315 11.00 6.08 20.05
CA VAL A 315 11.54 4.73 20.24
C VAL A 315 13.03 4.61 19.86
N THR A 316 13.69 5.72 19.53
CA THR A 316 15.14 5.75 19.30
C THR A 316 15.86 5.74 20.65
N PRO A 317 16.82 4.83 20.89
CA PRO A 317 17.57 4.77 22.13
C PRO A 317 18.44 6.01 22.33
N LYS A 318 18.78 6.32 23.59
CA LYS A 318 19.62 7.47 23.91
C LYS A 318 20.97 7.40 23.19
N GLY A 319 21.32 8.46 22.47
CA GLY A 319 22.52 8.59 21.63
C GLY A 319 22.33 8.16 20.17
N GLY A 320 21.21 7.53 19.82
CA GLY A 320 20.97 6.97 18.49
C GLY A 320 20.41 7.94 17.44
N TRP A 321 19.94 9.12 17.84
CA TRP A 321 19.18 10.03 16.96
C TRP A 321 19.95 10.54 15.75
N LEU A 322 21.26 10.77 15.88
CA LEU A 322 22.08 11.23 14.76
C LEU A 322 22.13 10.18 13.64
N GLY A 323 22.40 8.91 13.98
CA GLY A 323 22.44 7.83 13.00
C GLY A 323 21.07 7.55 12.37
N VAL A 324 20.00 7.56 13.18
CA VAL A 324 18.63 7.42 12.69
C VAL A 324 18.25 8.59 11.77
N GLY A 325 18.52 9.82 12.19
CA GLY A 325 18.22 11.03 11.41
C GLY A 325 19.00 11.08 10.09
N LEU A 326 20.29 10.73 10.12
CA LEU A 326 21.12 10.64 8.91
C LEU A 326 20.60 9.59 7.93
N GLY A 327 20.21 8.41 8.40
CA GLY A 327 19.68 7.37 7.52
C GLY A 327 18.35 7.77 6.88
N ILE A 328 17.44 8.42 7.63
CA ILE A 328 16.19 8.95 7.07
C ILE A 328 16.47 10.06 6.04
N LEU A 329 17.38 10.99 6.36
CA LEU A 329 17.72 12.12 5.49
C LEU A 329 18.35 11.64 4.18
N LEU A 330 19.34 10.74 4.25
CA LEU A 330 20.03 10.22 3.06
C LEU A 330 19.10 9.33 2.23
N SER A 331 18.26 8.54 2.88
CA SER A 331 17.21 7.78 2.20
C SER A 331 16.22 8.68 1.44
N THR A 332 15.82 9.80 2.05
CA THR A 332 15.00 10.84 1.43
C THR A 332 15.72 11.46 0.23
N ALA A 333 16.98 11.86 0.40
CA ALA A 333 17.76 12.52 -0.64
C ALA A 333 17.98 11.63 -1.87
N VAL A 334 18.33 10.35 -1.65
CA VAL A 334 18.52 9.38 -2.73
C VAL A 334 17.21 9.09 -3.45
N SER A 335 16.12 8.81 -2.71
CA SER A 335 14.81 8.57 -3.31
C SER A 335 14.34 9.78 -4.12
N PHE A 336 14.48 10.99 -3.57
CA PHE A 336 14.15 12.24 -4.26
C PHE A 336 14.94 12.42 -5.56
N ALA A 337 16.26 12.25 -5.51
CA ALA A 337 17.13 12.43 -6.68
C ALA A 337 16.79 11.42 -7.79
N VAL A 338 16.67 10.13 -7.43
CA VAL A 338 16.34 9.08 -8.39
C VAL A 338 14.94 9.28 -8.96
N ALA A 339 13.94 9.58 -8.12
CA ALA A 339 12.58 9.84 -8.58
C ALA A 339 12.51 11.06 -9.52
N SER A 340 13.23 12.14 -9.20
CA SER A 340 13.30 13.36 -10.03
C SER A 340 13.90 13.07 -11.42
N VAL A 341 14.99 12.31 -11.47
CA VAL A 341 15.63 11.85 -12.71
C VAL A 341 14.69 10.96 -13.51
N LEU A 342 14.06 9.97 -12.86
CA LEU A 342 13.13 9.07 -13.52
C LEU A 342 11.91 9.82 -14.07
N MET A 343 11.42 10.87 -13.39
CA MET A 343 10.35 11.73 -13.90
C MET A 343 10.83 12.73 -14.96
N GLY A 344 12.12 12.79 -15.26
CA GLY A 344 12.70 13.72 -16.23
C GLY A 344 12.57 15.17 -15.80
N PHE A 345 12.59 15.44 -14.49
CA PHE A 345 12.44 16.79 -13.92
C PHE A 345 11.18 17.54 -14.43
N GLY A 346 10.07 16.82 -14.62
CA GLY A 346 8.81 17.36 -15.13
C GLY A 346 8.79 17.64 -16.64
N ARG A 347 9.89 17.41 -17.37
CA ARG A 347 9.95 17.61 -18.83
C ARG A 347 9.34 16.46 -19.61
N GLY A 348 9.27 15.26 -19.01
CA GLY A 348 8.73 14.06 -19.65
C GLY A 348 7.21 14.05 -19.84
N GLU A 349 6.45 14.86 -19.08
CA GLU A 349 4.98 14.86 -19.13
C GLU A 349 4.40 15.78 -20.19
N LYS A 350 5.11 16.85 -20.56
CA LYS A 350 4.68 17.74 -21.66
C LYS A 350 4.45 17.02 -22.99
N LYS A 351 4.98 15.79 -23.16
CA LYS A 351 4.83 14.99 -24.38
C LYS A 351 3.59 14.08 -24.41
N ASN A 352 2.94 13.82 -23.28
CA ASN A 352 1.80 12.89 -23.20
C ASN A 352 0.44 13.60 -23.00
N ASP A 353 0.45 14.90 -22.72
CA ASP A 353 -0.74 15.76 -22.62
C ASP A 353 -1.00 16.55 -23.94
N SER A 354 -0.35 16.17 -25.04
CA SER A 354 -0.51 16.75 -26.39
C SER A 354 -1.26 15.80 -27.31
#